data_AF-A0A5B8V4S0-F1
#
_entry.id   AF-A0A5B8V4S0-F1
#
_cell.length_a   1.000
_cell.length_b   1.000
_cell.length_c   1.000
_cell.angle_alpha   90.00
_cell.angle_beta   90.00
_cell.angle_gamma   90.00
#
_symmetry.space_group_name_H-M   'P 1'
#
loop_
_entity.id
_entity.type
_entity.pdbx_description
1 polymer ?
#
loop_
_entity_poly.entity_id
_entity_poly.type
_entity_poly.pdbx_seq_one_letter_code
_entity_poly.pdbx_strand_id
1 'polypeptide(L)'
;MRVLIFFSLLCYCFYACSEAKPKQTIHFEPLTTSEFNFSADSSFAIPKGNVWDERKRMHDSCMGESFPANAIFIKTQDAFFLGCIVNRKTLQRVKNLDIRNPLLFGSAFNFITKPCYEKHQLGISPAAFIHDKIALNINIDGADAAINKEVTNTLYDAVYTEIESGSWINMEFTGALGKILDTTTNDQLLEYRKYLLDTTNMVLIRSSSITDISFYITTPKPMSKQLQQILSQKPFANISNSNFKTQLFFISSNSLQVKFSGIFQIMGQFMQCKLE
;
A
#
# COMPACT_ATOMS: atom_id res chain seq x y z
N MET A 1 -16.26 -29.95 63.03
CA MET A 1 -14.89 -30.09 62.50
C MET A 1 -14.84 -30.54 61.03
N ARG A 2 -15.56 -31.59 60.61
CA ARG A 2 -15.57 -32.08 59.21
C ARG A 2 -16.09 -31.10 58.16
N VAL A 3 -17.09 -30.28 58.50
CA VAL A 3 -17.67 -29.26 57.59
C VAL A 3 -16.71 -28.11 57.33
N LEU A 4 -15.92 -27.71 58.34
CA LEU A 4 -14.94 -26.63 58.21
C LEU A 4 -13.80 -27.02 57.27
N ILE A 5 -13.31 -28.27 57.36
CA ILE A 5 -12.25 -28.79 56.49
C ILE A 5 -12.69 -28.82 55.02
N PHE A 6 -13.94 -29.24 54.75
CA PHE A 6 -14.49 -29.22 53.38
C PHE A 6 -14.62 -27.80 52.82
N PHE A 7 -15.03 -26.83 53.64
CA PHE A 7 -15.14 -25.43 53.21
C PHE A 7 -13.77 -24.82 52.93
N SER A 8 -12.75 -25.13 53.75
CA SER A 8 -11.37 -24.69 53.52
C SER A 8 -10.75 -25.26 52.24
N LEU A 9 -11.01 -26.54 51.94
CA LEU A 9 -10.57 -27.19 50.71
C LEU A 9 -11.27 -26.62 49.46
N LEU A 10 -12.58 -26.36 49.54
CA LEU A 10 -13.33 -25.70 48.46
C LEU A 10 -12.80 -24.28 48.22
N CYS A 11 -12.59 -23.47 49.27
CA CYS A 11 -12.01 -22.14 49.14
C CYS A 11 -10.60 -22.18 48.53
N TYR A 12 -9.76 -23.16 48.90
CA TYR A 12 -8.41 -23.31 48.33
C TYR A 12 -8.46 -23.71 46.84
N CYS A 13 -9.38 -24.59 46.45
CA CYS A 13 -9.60 -24.97 45.04
C CYS A 13 -10.12 -23.79 44.19
N PHE A 14 -10.94 -22.90 44.74
CA PHE A 14 -11.41 -21.69 44.05
C PHE A 14 -10.35 -20.58 44.03
N TYR A 15 -9.52 -20.44 45.07
CA TYR A 15 -8.42 -19.47 45.10
C TYR A 15 -7.26 -19.88 44.16
N ALA A 16 -6.97 -21.17 44.06
CA ALA A 16 -5.96 -21.71 43.15
C ALA A 16 -6.36 -21.66 41.67
N CYS A 17 -7.62 -21.37 41.34
CA CYS A 17 -8.09 -21.17 39.96
C CYS A 17 -8.10 -19.70 39.52
N SER A 18 -7.69 -18.74 40.34
CA SER A 18 -7.75 -17.31 39.99
C SER A 18 -6.41 -16.58 40.02
N GLU A 19 -5.29 -17.26 39.76
CA GLU A 19 -4.16 -16.57 39.12
C GLU A 19 -4.44 -16.54 37.61
N ALA A 20 -5.46 -15.76 37.23
CA ALA A 20 -5.62 -15.38 35.83
C ALA A 20 -4.34 -14.64 35.46
N LYS A 21 -3.45 -15.32 34.71
CA LYS A 21 -2.27 -14.68 34.12
C LYS A 21 -2.76 -13.38 33.48
N PRO A 22 -2.08 -12.25 33.70
CA PRO A 22 -2.48 -10.99 33.09
C PRO A 22 -2.67 -11.24 31.60
N LYS A 23 -3.83 -10.82 31.08
CA LYS A 23 -4.19 -11.06 29.68
C LYS A 23 -3.14 -10.36 28.83
N GLN A 24 -2.26 -11.14 28.22
CA GLN A 24 -1.24 -10.63 27.32
C GLN A 24 -1.95 -9.96 26.13
N THR A 25 -1.65 -8.69 25.94
CA THR A 25 -2.21 -7.86 24.87
C THR A 25 -1.21 -7.68 23.76
N ILE A 26 -1.71 -7.49 22.55
CA ILE A 26 -0.86 -7.21 21.39
C ILE A 26 -0.37 -5.78 21.45
N HIS A 27 0.95 -5.64 21.41
CA HIS A 27 1.64 -4.37 21.24
C HIS A 27 2.41 -4.33 19.91
N PHE A 28 2.44 -3.16 19.27
CA PHE A 28 3.16 -2.92 18.02
C PHE A 28 4.33 -1.97 18.24
N GLU A 29 5.53 -2.44 17.94
CA GLU A 29 6.74 -1.63 18.03
C GLU A 29 7.29 -1.29 16.63
N PRO A 30 7.64 -0.02 16.37
CA PRO A 30 8.40 0.37 15.19
C PRO A 30 9.69 -0.43 15.02
N LEU A 31 9.93 -0.90 13.79
CA LEU A 31 11.23 -1.42 13.41
C LEU A 31 12.17 -0.29 12.96
N THR A 32 13.43 -0.40 13.32
CA THR A 32 14.52 0.40 12.77
C THR A 32 14.92 -0.11 11.39
N THR A 33 15.51 0.75 10.56
CA THR A 33 15.94 0.36 9.20
C THR A 33 17.00 -0.75 9.19
N SER A 34 17.80 -0.89 10.25
CA SER A 34 18.78 -1.98 10.42
C SER A 34 18.15 -3.36 10.68
N GLU A 35 16.88 -3.41 11.07
CA GLU A 35 16.16 -4.67 11.34
C GLU A 35 15.56 -5.29 10.06
N PHE A 36 15.68 -4.59 8.93
CA PHE A 36 15.31 -5.09 7.62
C PHE A 36 16.53 -5.71 6.93
N ASN A 37 16.36 -6.89 6.36
CA ASN A 37 17.35 -7.41 5.43
C ASN A 37 17.11 -6.87 4.01
N PHE A 38 17.43 -5.58 3.79
CA PHE A 38 17.28 -4.94 2.47
C PHE A 38 18.16 -5.56 1.37
N SER A 39 19.13 -6.43 1.70
CA SER A 39 19.95 -7.10 0.68
C SER A 39 19.13 -7.92 -0.31
N ALA A 40 17.92 -8.36 0.08
CA ALA A 40 17.00 -9.07 -0.80
C ALA A 40 16.32 -8.16 -1.84
N ASP A 41 16.05 -6.90 -1.50
CA ASP A 41 15.51 -5.89 -2.42
C ASP A 41 15.78 -4.48 -1.88
N SER A 42 16.82 -3.84 -2.41
CA SER A 42 17.26 -2.51 -1.98
C SER A 42 16.30 -1.39 -2.36
N SER A 43 15.29 -1.65 -3.21
CA SER A 43 14.29 -0.64 -3.59
C SER A 43 13.35 -0.24 -2.45
N PHE A 44 13.28 -1.04 -1.37
CA PHE A 44 12.52 -0.73 -0.16
C PHE A 44 13.27 0.17 0.81
N ALA A 45 14.61 0.25 0.69
CA ALA A 45 15.43 0.99 1.61
C ALA A 45 15.14 2.49 1.51
N ILE A 46 15.08 3.15 2.66
CA ILE A 46 15.00 4.61 2.70
C ILE A 46 16.31 5.18 2.14
N PRO A 47 16.26 5.97 1.05
CA PRO A 47 17.44 6.62 0.50
C PRO A 47 17.99 7.64 1.51
N LYS A 48 19.29 7.92 1.41
CA LYS A 48 19.95 8.90 2.28
C LYS A 48 20.03 10.27 1.60
N GLY A 49 20.07 11.32 2.39
CA GLY A 49 20.32 12.70 1.95
C GLY A 49 19.13 13.36 1.27
N ASN A 50 19.42 14.36 0.45
CA ASN A 50 18.46 15.34 -0.06
C ASN A 50 17.22 14.72 -0.74
N VAL A 51 17.38 13.59 -1.43
CA VAL A 51 16.26 12.90 -2.12
C VAL A 51 15.20 12.43 -1.13
N TRP A 52 15.61 11.93 0.03
CA TRP A 52 14.66 11.54 1.07
C TRP A 52 14.05 12.74 1.77
N ASP A 53 14.87 13.75 2.08
CA ASP A 53 14.41 14.96 2.76
C ASP A 53 13.39 15.72 1.92
N GLU A 54 13.54 15.72 0.59
CA GLU A 54 12.55 16.27 -0.34
C GLU A 54 11.25 15.47 -0.32
N ARG A 55 11.31 14.13 -0.45
CA ARG A 55 10.12 13.26 -0.38
C ARG A 55 9.37 13.38 0.95
N LYS A 56 10.12 13.42 2.05
CA LYS A 56 9.57 13.60 3.39
C LYS A 56 8.94 14.98 3.55
N ARG A 57 9.58 16.05 3.05
CA ARG A 57 8.98 17.39 3.06
C ARG A 57 7.70 17.48 2.25
N MET A 58 7.66 16.87 1.07
CA MET A 58 6.44 16.80 0.25
C MET A 58 5.31 16.10 1.00
N HIS A 59 5.60 14.92 1.55
CA HIS A 59 4.66 14.20 2.41
C HIS A 59 4.17 15.08 3.58
N ASP A 60 5.09 15.67 4.34
CA ASP A 60 4.77 16.42 5.56
C ASP A 60 3.98 17.71 5.23
N SER A 61 4.27 18.38 4.11
CA SER A 61 3.48 19.51 3.59
C SER A 61 2.04 19.10 3.32
N CYS A 62 1.87 17.96 2.64
CA CYS A 62 0.57 17.45 2.26
C CYS A 62 -0.27 16.94 3.43
N MET A 63 0.36 16.25 4.38
CA MET A 63 -0.35 15.61 5.49
C MET A 63 -0.47 16.52 6.73
N GLY A 64 0.40 17.51 6.87
CA GLY A 64 0.48 18.38 8.04
C GLY A 64 1.01 17.68 9.30
N GLU A 65 1.47 16.44 9.17
CA GLU A 65 2.12 15.65 10.21
C GLU A 65 3.18 14.74 9.59
N SER A 66 4.26 14.52 10.34
CA SER A 66 5.34 13.62 9.91
C SER A 66 5.09 12.24 10.50
N PHE A 67 5.20 11.20 9.67
CA PHE A 67 5.21 9.83 10.17
C PHE A 67 6.60 9.19 9.99
N PRO A 68 7.06 8.38 10.97
CA PRO A 68 8.36 7.73 10.92
C PRO A 68 8.33 6.51 10.00
N ALA A 69 8.30 6.75 8.69
CA ALA A 69 8.48 5.72 7.68
C ALA A 69 9.80 4.98 7.88
N ASN A 70 9.79 3.65 7.70
CA ASN A 70 10.98 2.81 7.70
C ASN A 70 11.16 2.01 6.39
N ALA A 71 10.24 2.18 5.43
CA ALA A 71 10.33 1.63 4.09
C ALA A 71 9.67 2.56 3.04
N ILE A 72 10.16 2.47 1.79
CA ILE A 72 9.57 3.13 0.61
C ILE A 72 9.01 2.09 -0.34
N PHE A 73 7.89 2.43 -0.98
CA PHE A 73 7.19 1.59 -1.94
C PHE A 73 6.89 2.42 -3.18
N ILE A 74 7.70 2.34 -4.22
CA ILE A 74 7.35 3.00 -5.49
C ILE A 74 7.27 1.94 -6.56
N LYS A 75 6.40 0.95 -6.30
CA LYS A 75 6.08 -0.12 -7.24
C LYS A 75 4.56 -0.18 -7.34
N THR A 76 4.05 -0.08 -8.55
CA THR A 76 2.62 0.04 -8.80
C THR A 76 1.92 -1.31 -8.63
N GLN A 77 2.37 -2.39 -9.26
CA GLN A 77 1.61 -3.66 -9.29
C GLN A 77 1.82 -4.62 -8.10
N ASP A 78 2.94 -4.55 -7.38
CA ASP A 78 3.37 -5.58 -6.42
C ASP A 78 3.63 -5.07 -4.99
N ALA A 79 3.10 -3.90 -4.61
CA ALA A 79 3.33 -3.37 -3.29
C ALA A 79 2.67 -4.23 -2.19
N PHE A 80 3.28 -4.23 -1.00
CA PHE A 80 2.58 -4.66 0.20
C PHE A 80 1.35 -3.78 0.39
N PHE A 81 0.35 -4.33 1.07
CA PHE A 81 -0.85 -3.59 1.45
C PHE A 81 -0.83 -3.38 2.96
N LEU A 82 -1.62 -2.41 3.42
CA LEU A 82 -1.81 -2.18 4.84
C LEU A 82 -2.41 -3.46 5.45
N GLY A 83 -1.80 -3.96 6.53
CA GLY A 83 -2.13 -5.25 7.13
C GLY A 83 -1.47 -6.47 6.47
N CYS A 84 -0.54 -6.30 5.52
CA CYS A 84 0.28 -7.43 5.06
C CYS A 84 1.31 -7.80 6.12
N ILE A 85 1.35 -9.09 6.48
CA ILE A 85 2.46 -9.70 7.21
C ILE A 85 3.54 -10.06 6.20
N VAL A 86 4.76 -9.62 6.49
CA VAL A 86 5.94 -9.77 5.65
C VAL A 86 7.05 -10.40 6.46
N ASN A 87 7.80 -11.31 5.86
CA ASN A 87 9.00 -11.85 6.50
C ASN A 87 10.14 -10.83 6.41
N ARG A 88 10.77 -10.52 7.55
CA ARG A 88 11.81 -9.47 7.65
C ARG A 88 13.08 -9.78 6.84
N LYS A 89 13.37 -11.07 6.62
CA LYS A 89 14.60 -11.51 5.95
C LYS A 89 14.44 -11.61 4.44
N THR A 90 13.31 -12.14 3.98
CA THR A 90 13.07 -12.37 2.55
C THR A 90 12.32 -11.23 1.88
N LEU A 91 11.69 -10.34 2.66
CA LEU A 91 10.75 -9.32 2.17
C LEU A 91 9.65 -9.95 1.30
N GLN A 92 9.23 -11.16 1.65
CA GLN A 92 8.10 -11.82 1.01
C GLN A 92 6.87 -11.76 1.91
N ARG A 93 5.73 -11.59 1.28
CA ARG A 93 4.42 -11.59 1.93
C ARG A 93 4.11 -12.99 2.48
N VAL A 94 3.79 -13.06 3.76
CA VAL A 94 3.45 -14.30 4.48
C VAL A 94 1.94 -14.48 4.55
N LYS A 95 1.22 -13.43 4.92
CA LYS A 95 -0.25 -13.45 5.06
C LYS A 95 -0.82 -12.05 4.79
N ASN A 96 -1.97 -12.00 4.15
CA ASN A 96 -2.74 -10.77 4.01
C ASN A 96 -3.84 -10.72 5.06
N LEU A 97 -4.10 -9.53 5.58
CA LEU A 97 -5.33 -9.24 6.27
C LEU A 97 -6.47 -9.22 5.24
N ASP A 98 -7.49 -10.07 5.40
CA ASP A 98 -8.68 -9.98 4.56
C ASP A 98 -9.53 -8.77 4.98
N ILE A 99 -9.31 -7.65 4.31
CA ILE A 99 -10.02 -6.39 4.55
C ILE A 99 -11.53 -6.49 4.30
N ARG A 100 -12.03 -7.54 3.64
CA ARG A 100 -13.47 -7.78 3.47
C ARG A 100 -14.13 -8.30 4.73
N ASN A 101 -13.35 -8.63 5.78
CA ASN A 101 -13.91 -8.96 7.08
C ASN A 101 -14.60 -7.72 7.68
N PRO A 102 -15.93 -7.74 7.88
CA PRO A 102 -16.68 -6.57 8.31
C PRO A 102 -16.26 -6.04 9.69
N LEU A 103 -15.63 -6.87 10.53
CA LEU A 103 -15.06 -6.44 11.82
C LEU A 103 -13.88 -5.46 11.66
N LEU A 104 -13.24 -5.41 10.49
CA LEU A 104 -12.06 -4.58 10.20
C LEU A 104 -12.41 -3.29 9.45
N PHE A 105 -13.46 -3.28 8.62
CA PHE A 105 -13.68 -2.22 7.64
C PHE A 105 -14.30 -0.93 8.22
N GLY A 106 -15.06 -1.03 9.32
CA GLY A 106 -15.87 0.09 9.84
C GLY A 106 -15.29 0.88 11.01
N SER A 107 -14.36 0.32 11.80
CA SER A 107 -13.97 0.89 13.10
C SER A 107 -12.47 0.99 13.34
N ALA A 108 -11.65 0.58 12.37
CA ALA A 108 -10.27 0.25 12.68
C ALA A 108 -9.23 1.00 11.82
N PHE A 109 -9.64 1.51 10.65
CA PHE A 109 -8.80 2.38 9.84
C PHE A 109 -9.01 3.83 10.26
N ASN A 110 -7.97 4.43 10.82
CA ASN A 110 -7.89 5.88 10.90
C ASN A 110 -7.39 6.37 9.53
N PHE A 111 -8.29 6.96 8.77
CA PHE A 111 -7.94 7.67 7.55
C PHE A 111 -7.75 9.14 7.91
N ILE A 112 -6.50 9.57 8.01
CA ILE A 112 -6.20 11.01 8.05
C ILE A 112 -6.03 11.42 6.59
N THR A 113 -7.10 11.95 6.01
CA THR A 113 -7.10 12.49 4.65
C THR A 113 -7.03 14.01 4.72
N LYS A 114 -5.88 14.58 4.37
CA LYS A 114 -5.82 15.95 3.87
C LYS A 114 -5.46 15.85 2.39
N PRO A 115 -6.46 15.95 1.47
CA PRO A 115 -6.16 15.87 0.06
C PRO A 115 -5.24 17.04 -0.33
N CYS A 116 -4.00 16.70 -0.64
CA CYS A 116 -2.99 17.62 -1.15
C CYS A 116 -2.86 17.41 -2.65
N TYR A 117 -3.12 18.44 -3.45
CA TYR A 117 -3.07 18.40 -4.91
C TYR A 117 -1.78 19.05 -5.43
N GLU A 118 -0.65 18.76 -4.81
CA GLU A 118 0.62 19.29 -5.30
C GLU A 118 1.17 18.39 -6.42
N LYS A 119 1.42 19.00 -7.58
CA LYS A 119 2.03 18.34 -8.73
C LYS A 119 3.53 18.21 -8.50
N HIS A 120 4.03 16.98 -8.48
CA HIS A 120 5.45 16.70 -8.26
C HIS A 120 5.94 15.58 -9.17
N GLN A 121 7.18 15.72 -9.65
CA GLN A 121 7.85 14.66 -10.38
C GLN A 121 8.25 13.55 -9.40
N LEU A 122 7.61 12.38 -9.55
CA LEU A 122 8.11 11.17 -8.90
C LEU A 122 9.41 10.78 -9.62
N GLY A 123 10.51 10.61 -8.87
CA GLY A 123 11.82 10.16 -9.40
C GLY A 123 11.83 8.70 -9.90
N ILE A 124 10.75 8.27 -10.56
CA ILE A 124 10.58 6.98 -11.23
C ILE A 124 10.93 7.23 -12.69
N SER A 125 11.72 6.34 -13.31
CA SER A 125 11.87 6.35 -14.76
C SER A 125 10.52 6.03 -15.41
N PRO A 126 9.86 6.99 -16.08
CA PRO A 126 8.56 6.74 -16.69
C PRO A 126 8.67 5.69 -17.81
N ALA A 127 9.82 5.65 -18.49
CA ALA A 127 10.08 4.74 -19.60
C ALA A 127 10.05 3.26 -19.16
N ALA A 128 10.69 2.91 -18.05
CA ALA A 128 10.69 1.53 -17.55
C ALA A 128 9.26 1.07 -17.19
N PHE A 129 8.48 1.95 -16.55
CA PHE A 129 7.12 1.59 -16.14
C PHE A 129 6.16 1.49 -17.32
N ILE A 130 6.18 2.46 -18.24
CA ILE A 130 5.24 2.49 -19.34
C ILE A 130 5.61 1.44 -20.38
N HIS A 131 6.88 1.26 -20.74
CA HIS A 131 7.29 0.28 -21.75
C HIS A 131 7.06 -1.16 -21.28
N ASP A 132 7.53 -1.52 -20.09
CA ASP A 132 7.54 -2.93 -19.65
C ASP A 132 6.17 -3.43 -19.19
N LYS A 133 5.28 -2.53 -18.76
CA LYS A 133 4.01 -2.92 -18.12
C LYS A 133 2.76 -2.44 -18.83
N ILE A 134 2.81 -1.30 -19.51
CA ILE A 134 1.60 -0.60 -19.99
C ILE A 134 1.50 -0.65 -21.51
N ALA A 135 2.51 -0.17 -22.23
CA ALA A 135 2.48 -0.04 -23.69
C ALA A 135 2.14 -1.36 -24.39
N LEU A 136 2.71 -2.47 -23.89
CA LEU A 136 2.51 -3.81 -24.46
C LEU A 136 1.14 -4.43 -24.16
N ASN A 137 0.40 -3.90 -23.18
CA ASN A 137 -0.78 -4.59 -22.62
C ASN A 137 -2.02 -3.71 -22.53
N ILE A 138 -1.95 -2.45 -22.98
CA ILE A 138 -3.06 -1.51 -22.94
C ILE A 138 -4.05 -1.77 -24.09
N ASN A 139 -5.34 -1.74 -23.79
CA ASN A 139 -6.41 -1.88 -24.76
C ASN A 139 -7.56 -0.93 -24.39
N ILE A 140 -7.99 -0.09 -25.33
CA ILE A 140 -9.16 0.78 -25.19
C ILE A 140 -10.40 -0.04 -25.52
N ASP A 141 -11.31 -0.14 -24.55
CA ASP A 141 -12.57 -0.86 -24.73
C ASP A 141 -13.40 -0.25 -25.86
N GLY A 142 -13.82 -1.09 -26.81
CA GLY A 142 -14.63 -0.68 -27.95
C GLY A 142 -13.85 -0.01 -29.09
N ALA A 143 -12.53 0.18 -28.96
CA ALA A 143 -11.70 0.63 -30.08
C ALA A 143 -11.32 -0.53 -31.01
N ASP A 144 -11.15 -0.24 -32.30
CA ASP A 144 -10.68 -1.23 -33.27
C ASP A 144 -9.19 -1.59 -33.06
N ALA A 145 -8.74 -2.65 -33.74
CA ALA A 145 -7.37 -3.14 -33.62
C ALA A 145 -6.31 -2.15 -34.13
N ALA A 146 -6.67 -1.27 -35.08
CA ALA A 146 -5.75 -0.29 -35.63
C ALA A 146 -5.49 0.83 -34.63
N ILE A 147 -6.54 1.33 -33.97
CA ILE A 147 -6.44 2.33 -32.89
C ILE A 147 -5.66 1.76 -31.71
N ASN A 148 -5.98 0.54 -31.27
CA ASN A 148 -5.25 -0.08 -30.17
C ASN A 148 -3.76 -0.25 -30.49
N LYS A 149 -3.43 -0.65 -31.72
CA LYS A 149 -2.04 -0.70 -32.19
C LYS A 149 -1.37 0.67 -32.22
N GLU A 150 -2.09 1.71 -32.67
CA GLU A 150 -1.58 3.07 -32.69
C GLU A 150 -1.26 3.59 -31.29
N VAL A 151 -2.14 3.36 -30.31
CA VAL A 151 -1.91 3.72 -28.90
C VAL A 151 -0.69 3.01 -28.34
N THR A 152 -0.59 1.69 -28.54
CA THR A 152 0.58 0.91 -28.10
C THR A 152 1.88 1.47 -28.67
N ASN A 153 1.93 1.75 -29.98
CA ASN A 153 3.12 2.31 -30.61
C ASN A 153 3.43 3.71 -30.09
N THR A 154 2.40 4.53 -29.88
CA THR A 154 2.52 5.90 -29.37
C THR A 154 3.11 5.93 -27.96
N LEU A 155 2.71 4.98 -27.11
CA LEU A 155 3.27 4.80 -25.78
C LEU A 155 4.68 4.20 -25.81
N TYR A 156 4.99 3.33 -26.78
CA TYR A 156 6.32 2.72 -26.90
C TYR A 156 7.38 3.71 -27.40
N ASP A 157 7.02 4.57 -28.36
CA ASP A 157 7.92 5.57 -28.95
C ASP A 157 7.93 6.91 -28.18
N ALA A 158 7.29 6.93 -27.01
CA ALA A 158 7.07 8.13 -26.23
C ALA A 158 8.34 8.73 -25.63
N VAL A 159 8.38 10.07 -25.62
CA VAL A 159 9.25 10.86 -24.75
C VAL A 159 8.44 11.28 -23.53
N TYR A 160 8.79 10.73 -22.38
CA TYR A 160 8.13 11.03 -21.12
C TYR A 160 8.65 12.33 -20.55
N THR A 161 7.74 13.25 -20.30
CA THR A 161 8.11 14.60 -19.89
C THR A 161 7.84 14.82 -18.41
N GLU A 162 6.71 14.34 -17.90
CA GLU A 162 6.28 14.66 -16.53
C GLU A 162 5.48 13.51 -15.90
N ILE A 163 5.65 13.35 -14.59
CA ILE A 163 4.80 12.53 -13.74
C ILE A 163 4.11 13.48 -12.76
N GLU A 164 2.83 13.23 -12.49
CA GLU A 164 2.04 13.92 -11.48
C GLU A 164 1.37 12.88 -10.56
N SER A 165 1.34 13.14 -9.26
CA SER A 165 0.60 12.34 -8.28
C SER A 165 -0.69 13.03 -7.86
N GLY A 166 -1.74 12.24 -7.64
CA GLY A 166 -2.98 12.68 -7.01
C GLY A 166 -2.85 12.90 -5.50
N SER A 167 -4.00 12.98 -4.83
CA SER A 167 -4.06 13.26 -3.39
C SER A 167 -3.35 12.21 -2.54
N TRP A 168 -2.64 12.69 -1.52
CA TRP A 168 -2.02 11.87 -0.49
C TRP A 168 -3.04 11.46 0.59
N ILE A 169 -2.85 10.25 1.14
CA ILE A 169 -3.67 9.63 2.18
C ILE A 169 -2.76 8.94 3.18
N ASN A 170 -2.90 9.26 4.47
CA ASN A 170 -2.34 8.43 5.54
C ASN A 170 -3.38 7.42 6.00
N MET A 171 -2.94 6.16 6.06
CA MET A 171 -3.72 5.05 6.54
C MET A 171 -2.99 4.39 7.70
N GLU A 172 -3.67 4.24 8.83
CA GLU A 172 -3.14 3.59 10.04
C GLU A 172 -4.16 2.59 10.61
N PHE A 173 -3.65 1.47 11.13
CA PHE A 173 -4.48 0.42 11.74
C PHE A 173 -3.96 -0.10 13.09
N THR A 174 -3.00 0.59 13.73
CA THR A 174 -2.27 0.10 14.92
C THR A 174 -3.18 -0.26 16.10
N GLY A 175 -3.86 0.74 16.68
CA GLY A 175 -4.64 0.56 17.91
C GLY A 175 -5.84 -0.36 17.74
N ALA A 176 -6.46 -0.34 16.56
CA ALA A 176 -7.64 -1.14 16.30
C ALA A 176 -7.32 -2.59 15.96
N LEU A 177 -6.21 -2.87 15.26
CA LEU A 177 -5.78 -4.24 14.97
C LEU A 177 -5.50 -5.00 16.26
N GLY A 178 -4.74 -4.41 17.19
CA GLY A 178 -4.39 -5.05 18.46
C GLY A 178 -5.64 -5.44 19.24
N LYS A 179 -6.58 -4.49 19.40
CA LYS A 179 -7.86 -4.73 20.07
C LYS A 179 -8.68 -5.85 19.41
N ILE A 180 -8.75 -5.87 18.08
CA ILE A 180 -9.49 -6.89 17.34
C ILE A 180 -8.84 -8.26 17.55
N LEU A 181 -7.52 -8.37 17.43
CA LEU A 181 -6.80 -9.63 17.59
C LEU A 181 -6.80 -10.14 19.05
N ASP A 182 -6.90 -9.26 20.03
CA ASP A 182 -6.98 -9.65 21.46
C ASP A 182 -8.39 -10.09 21.90
N THR A 183 -9.42 -9.80 21.11
CA THR A 183 -10.82 -10.07 21.47
C THR A 183 -11.54 -10.99 20.48
N THR A 184 -10.94 -11.26 19.33
CA THR A 184 -11.53 -12.10 18.29
C THR A 184 -11.57 -13.57 18.70
N THR A 185 -12.63 -14.25 18.27
CA THR A 185 -12.77 -15.71 18.25
C THR A 185 -12.73 -16.28 16.84
N ASN A 186 -12.54 -15.43 15.82
CA ASN A 186 -12.52 -15.84 14.43
C ASN A 186 -11.21 -16.56 14.09
N ASP A 187 -11.30 -17.78 13.60
CA ASP A 187 -10.14 -18.64 13.29
C ASP A 187 -9.15 -18.01 12.32
N GLN A 188 -9.60 -17.27 11.31
CA GLN A 188 -8.70 -16.61 10.35
C GLN A 188 -7.91 -15.48 11.00
N LEU A 189 -8.54 -14.72 11.91
CA LEU A 189 -7.86 -13.67 12.67
C LEU A 189 -6.94 -14.23 13.75
N LEU A 190 -7.29 -15.38 14.35
CA LEU A 190 -6.42 -16.11 15.27
C LEU A 190 -5.19 -16.68 14.54
N GLU A 191 -5.36 -17.20 13.33
CA GLU A 191 -4.27 -17.63 12.46
C GLU A 191 -3.38 -16.44 12.07
N TYR A 192 -3.98 -15.32 11.65
CA TYR A 192 -3.26 -14.08 11.37
C TYR A 192 -2.43 -13.61 12.59
N ARG A 193 -3.01 -13.63 13.80
CA ARG A 193 -2.33 -13.32 15.05
C ARG A 193 -1.13 -14.24 15.28
N LYS A 194 -1.25 -15.54 15.01
CA LYS A 194 -0.14 -16.50 15.14
C LYS A 194 1.03 -16.14 14.22
N TYR A 195 0.77 -15.83 12.95
CA TYR A 195 1.81 -15.38 12.02
C TYR A 195 2.44 -14.06 12.44
N LEU A 196 1.62 -13.16 12.97
CA LEU A 196 2.04 -11.83 13.39
C LEU A 196 2.99 -11.87 14.58
N LEU A 197 2.79 -12.82 15.51
CA LEU A 197 3.62 -13.02 16.71
C LEU A 197 4.93 -13.77 16.44
N ASP A 198 5.15 -14.27 15.22
CA ASP A 198 6.44 -14.82 14.82
C ASP A 198 7.47 -13.70 14.71
N THR A 199 8.59 -13.83 15.43
CA THR A 199 9.64 -12.81 15.50
C THR A 199 10.36 -12.57 14.17
N THR A 200 10.23 -13.50 13.22
CA THR A 200 10.76 -13.33 11.86
C THR A 200 9.86 -12.47 10.97
N ASN A 201 8.64 -12.17 11.43
CA ASN A 201 7.64 -11.44 10.67
C ASN A 201 7.46 -9.99 11.17
N MET A 202 6.92 -9.17 10.31
CA MET A 202 6.54 -7.78 10.55
C MET A 202 5.24 -7.46 9.81
N VAL A 203 4.54 -6.41 10.21
CA VAL A 203 3.29 -5.99 9.57
C VAL A 203 3.38 -4.55 9.10
N LEU A 204 2.89 -4.27 7.89
CA LEU A 204 2.70 -2.90 7.44
C LEU A 204 1.46 -2.33 8.12
N ILE A 205 1.62 -1.39 9.04
CA ILE A 205 0.51 -0.94 9.91
C ILE A 205 0.24 0.55 9.83
N ARG A 206 1.17 1.30 9.23
CA ARG A 206 0.96 2.66 8.73
C ARG A 206 1.51 2.77 7.33
N SER A 207 0.79 3.45 6.46
CA SER A 207 1.24 3.72 5.10
C SER A 207 0.74 5.08 4.64
N SER A 208 1.60 5.79 3.92
CA SER A 208 1.20 6.95 3.14
C SER A 208 1.05 6.55 1.68
N SER A 209 -0.06 6.94 1.07
CA SER A 209 -0.46 6.50 -0.27
C SER A 209 -0.91 7.68 -1.11
N ILE A 210 -0.82 7.55 -2.43
CA ILE A 210 -1.42 8.48 -3.40
C ILE A 210 -2.59 7.81 -4.11
N THR A 211 -3.56 8.60 -4.55
CA THR A 211 -4.84 8.14 -5.14
C THR A 211 -4.83 8.00 -6.65
N ASP A 212 -3.88 8.65 -7.30
CA ASP A 212 -3.63 8.47 -8.72
C ASP A 212 -2.21 8.85 -9.12
N ILE A 213 -1.80 8.37 -10.28
CA ILE A 213 -0.55 8.75 -10.95
C ILE A 213 -0.88 9.08 -12.39
N SER A 214 -0.43 10.23 -12.86
CA SER A 214 -0.58 10.68 -14.24
C SER A 214 0.78 10.78 -14.91
N PHE A 215 0.89 10.23 -16.11
CA PHE A 215 2.06 10.34 -16.98
C PHE A 215 1.70 11.24 -18.14
N TYR A 216 2.46 12.31 -18.33
CA TYR A 216 2.35 13.17 -19.51
C TYR A 216 3.39 12.71 -20.53
N ILE A 217 2.87 12.37 -21.70
CA ILE A 217 3.58 11.65 -22.74
C ILE A 217 3.59 12.54 -23.96
N THR A 218 4.78 12.87 -24.44
CA THR A 218 4.97 13.60 -25.69
C THR A 218 5.49 12.64 -26.75
N THR A 219 4.90 12.70 -27.93
CA THR A 219 5.14 11.73 -29.00
C THR A 219 5.95 12.40 -30.10
N PRO A 220 6.93 11.72 -30.72
CA PRO A 220 7.73 12.31 -31.80
C PRO A 220 6.91 12.66 -33.04
N LYS A 221 5.77 11.99 -33.24
CA LYS A 221 4.87 12.18 -34.38
C LYS A 221 3.45 12.50 -33.89
N PRO A 222 2.68 13.29 -34.66
CA PRO A 222 1.27 13.51 -34.37
C PRO A 222 0.46 12.23 -34.41
N MET A 223 -0.44 12.06 -33.44
CA MET A 223 -1.45 11.02 -33.42
C MET A 223 -2.46 11.24 -34.56
N SER A 224 -3.05 10.15 -35.05
CA SER A 224 -4.11 10.20 -36.06
C SER A 224 -5.33 10.98 -35.57
N LYS A 225 -6.06 11.63 -36.48
CA LYS A 225 -7.29 12.35 -36.11
C LYS A 225 -8.31 11.46 -35.41
N GLN A 226 -8.38 10.18 -35.79
CA GLN A 226 -9.27 9.21 -35.18
C GLN A 226 -8.85 8.92 -33.73
N LEU A 227 -7.54 8.73 -33.47
CA LEU A 227 -7.03 8.57 -32.12
C LEU A 227 -7.26 9.83 -31.27
N GLN A 228 -7.03 11.03 -31.82
CA GLN A 228 -7.30 12.29 -31.13
C GLN A 228 -8.78 12.40 -30.71
N GLN A 229 -9.71 12.02 -31.59
CA GLN A 229 -11.15 12.03 -31.30
C GLN A 229 -11.49 11.05 -30.18
N ILE A 230 -10.95 9.83 -30.22
CA ILE A 230 -11.15 8.82 -29.18
C ILE A 230 -10.59 9.32 -27.85
N LEU A 231 -9.34 9.78 -27.81
CA LEU A 231 -8.71 10.29 -26.59
C LEU A 231 -9.44 11.52 -25.99
N SER A 232 -10.09 12.33 -26.82
CA SER A 232 -10.91 13.47 -26.37
C SER A 232 -12.14 13.02 -25.58
N GLN A 233 -12.62 11.80 -25.78
CA GLN A 233 -13.71 11.19 -25.00
C GLN A 233 -13.24 10.63 -23.64
N LYS A 234 -11.94 10.71 -23.35
CA LYS A 234 -11.33 10.23 -22.10
C LYS A 234 -11.56 8.74 -21.85
N PRO A 235 -11.21 7.86 -22.80
CA PRO A 235 -11.57 6.45 -22.74
C PRO A 235 -10.87 5.76 -21.57
N PHE A 236 -11.57 4.80 -20.98
CA PHE A 236 -10.95 3.84 -20.10
C PHE A 236 -10.19 2.80 -20.93
N ALA A 237 -9.05 2.39 -20.42
CA ALA A 237 -8.24 1.35 -21.00
C ALA A 237 -8.00 0.24 -19.99
N ASN A 238 -8.08 -0.99 -20.45
CA ASN A 238 -7.72 -2.17 -19.68
C ASN A 238 -6.24 -2.48 -19.90
N ILE A 239 -5.56 -2.88 -18.84
CA ILE A 239 -4.19 -3.37 -18.90
C ILE A 239 -4.20 -4.81 -18.43
N SER A 240 -3.78 -5.71 -19.32
CA SER A 240 -3.73 -7.14 -19.01
C SER A 240 -2.94 -7.39 -17.71
N ASN A 241 -3.50 -8.21 -16.82
CA ASN A 241 -2.92 -8.54 -15.51
C ASN A 241 -2.74 -7.35 -14.55
N SER A 242 -3.53 -6.29 -14.70
CA SER A 242 -3.53 -5.13 -13.82
C SER A 242 -4.90 -4.90 -13.20
N ASN A 243 -4.93 -4.50 -11.92
CA ASN A 243 -6.15 -4.04 -11.25
C ASN A 243 -6.33 -2.51 -11.33
N PHE A 244 -5.49 -1.82 -12.09
CA PHE A 244 -5.59 -0.36 -12.22
C PHE A 244 -6.73 0.05 -13.12
N LYS A 245 -7.41 1.11 -12.69
CA LYS A 245 -8.30 1.87 -13.57
C LYS A 245 -7.45 2.85 -14.36
N THR A 246 -7.22 2.55 -15.62
CA THR A 246 -6.44 3.41 -16.52
C THR A 246 -7.37 4.23 -17.39
N GLN A 247 -7.08 5.53 -17.50
CA GLN A 247 -7.81 6.45 -18.36
C GLN A 247 -6.82 7.25 -19.19
N LEU A 248 -7.14 7.43 -20.47
CA LEU A 248 -6.31 8.17 -21.42
C LEU A 248 -6.95 9.51 -21.73
N PHE A 249 -6.16 10.57 -21.83
CA PHE A 249 -6.66 11.92 -22.14
C PHE A 249 -5.89 12.52 -23.29
N PHE A 250 -6.61 13.15 -24.20
CA PHE A 250 -6.01 14.02 -25.22
C PHE A 250 -5.52 15.31 -24.58
N ILE A 251 -4.27 15.69 -24.87
CA ILE A 251 -3.69 16.99 -24.47
C ILE A 251 -3.43 17.84 -25.72
N SER A 252 -2.70 17.29 -26.71
CA SER A 252 -2.46 17.93 -28.00
C SER A 252 -2.21 16.88 -29.09
N SER A 253 -2.03 17.30 -30.34
CA SER A 253 -1.76 16.35 -31.44
C SER A 253 -0.57 15.44 -31.19
N ASN A 254 0.40 15.88 -30.38
CA ASN A 254 1.63 15.16 -30.07
C ASN A 254 1.75 14.87 -28.58
N SER A 255 0.67 14.98 -27.80
CA SER A 255 0.73 14.66 -26.38
C SER A 255 -0.57 14.10 -25.83
N LEU A 256 -0.41 13.15 -24.91
CA LEU A 256 -1.51 12.53 -24.20
C LEU A 256 -1.13 12.35 -22.72
N GLN A 257 -2.14 12.22 -21.87
CA GLN A 257 -1.96 11.86 -20.48
C GLN A 257 -2.50 10.45 -20.24
N VAL A 258 -1.73 9.64 -19.53
CA VAL A 258 -2.15 8.33 -19.04
C VAL A 258 -2.33 8.44 -17.53
N LYS A 259 -3.57 8.36 -17.06
CA LYS A 259 -3.89 8.39 -15.63
C LYS A 259 -4.19 7.00 -15.11
N PHE A 260 -3.58 6.64 -13.99
CA PHE A 260 -3.84 5.44 -13.22
C PHE A 260 -4.52 5.84 -11.92
N SER A 261 -5.74 5.39 -11.70
CA SER A 261 -6.45 5.61 -10.45
C SER A 261 -6.44 4.36 -9.58
N GLY A 262 -6.14 4.53 -8.29
CA GLY A 262 -5.98 3.46 -7.31
C GLY A 262 -5.26 3.95 -6.06
N ILE A 263 -5.16 3.11 -5.03
CA ILE A 263 -4.37 3.44 -3.84
C ILE A 263 -2.96 2.90 -4.06
N PHE A 264 -2.01 3.80 -4.27
CA PHE A 264 -0.59 3.48 -4.43
C PHE A 264 0.13 3.82 -3.13
N GLN A 265 0.53 2.80 -2.37
CA GLN A 265 1.34 3.02 -1.17
C GLN A 265 2.73 3.50 -1.60
N ILE A 266 3.16 4.65 -1.08
CA ILE A 266 4.44 5.30 -1.43
C ILE A 266 5.48 5.10 -0.33
N MET A 267 5.03 5.14 0.92
CA MET A 267 5.87 5.06 2.11
C MET A 267 5.14 4.29 3.19
N GLY A 268 5.85 3.68 4.12
CA GLY A 268 5.19 3.02 5.23
C GLY A 268 6.08 2.67 6.38
N GLN A 269 5.41 2.24 7.45
CA GLN A 269 6.01 1.85 8.71
C GLN A 269 5.64 0.41 8.99
N PHE A 270 6.62 -0.48 8.84
CA PHE A 270 6.54 -1.83 9.36
C PHE A 270 6.78 -1.83 10.86
N MET A 271 5.97 -2.61 11.57
CA MET A 271 6.11 -2.82 13.00
C MET A 271 6.23 -4.31 13.29
N GLN A 272 6.91 -4.62 14.39
CA GLN A 272 6.85 -5.93 14.99
C GLN A 272 5.73 -6.02 16.02
N CYS A 273 5.16 -7.21 16.16
CA CYS A 273 4.16 -7.49 17.18
C CYS A 273 4.81 -8.21 18.34
N LYS A 274 4.43 -7.83 19.56
CA LYS A 274 4.80 -8.51 20.80
C LYS A 274 3.58 -8.69 21.69
N LEU A 275 3.73 -9.56 22.69
CA LEU A 275 2.79 -9.73 23.78
C LEU A 275 3.31 -9.00 25.01
N GLU A 276 2.50 -8.15 25.59
CA GLU A 276 2.75 -7.43 26.86
C GLU A 276 1.65 -7.77 27.89
#